data_AF-A0A8H6C681-F1
#
_entry.id   AF-A0A8H6C681-F1
#
_cell.length_a   1.000
_cell.length_b   1.000
_cell.length_c   1.000
_cell.angle_alpha   90.00
_cell.angle_beta   90.00
_cell.angle_gamma   90.00
#
_symmetry.space_group_name_H-M   'P 1'
#
loop_
_entity.id
_entity.type
_entity.pdbx_description
1 polymer ?
#
loop_
_entity_poly.entity_id
_entity_poly.type
_entity_poly.pdbx_seq_one_letter_code
_entity_poly.pdbx_strand_id
1 'polypeptide(L)'
;MGVRGFKAFLIESGEVKDEKTMLMFHAEMQPREKEEFSDSADTLTAEIDDFDLGMSASFIDRAPTPVVRLLSNDPGDHHHEHENCRLPHNHAGSINPSVLSDKQAKALAHTPILAGAEPTFGKNARKVNTHHSRSYSYTEEDTKVNTPLLLAQQENAELANIDPTAYATFLASRPDNFETTAIAEIINCSTLLPTVPLHIVHLATHEAVPLLRAAKAKGLPVTAETCFHYLSLCAERIGSCSTHFKCCPPIRTDDNRKLLWKALRNDVITTVVSDHSPCTPDLKGMEKGDFFEAWGGISSVGFGLPILYTEGLKLDPPISLAEINKWCSWNTAKQVGLSHCKGTIRVGYDADLLIFDTDAKYVVENKETYFKNKLTAYDGMEFRGRVLETLVRGNTVFAMGRGFSGPKGSLGVGLLNFGDYVGRISAGLFTFIAMLTMVYALVTYHWRAKAIRLRGSGPYDDRFGPTMLCIFLLVAVVVNFILRIRA
;
A
#
# COMPACT_ATOMS: atom_id res chain seq x y z
N MET A 1 18.44 -18.52 9.47
CA MET A 1 17.75 -17.24 9.21
C MET A 1 16.36 -17.32 9.82
N GLY A 2 16.09 -16.59 10.91
CA GLY A 2 14.76 -16.46 11.47
C GLY A 2 14.41 -14.98 11.50
N VAL A 3 13.47 -14.55 10.66
CA VAL A 3 13.00 -13.17 10.55
C VAL A 3 11.70 -13.04 11.36
N ARG A 4 11.55 -11.99 12.18
CA ARG A 4 10.25 -11.61 12.77
C ARG A 4 9.56 -10.61 11.83
N GLY A 5 8.25 -10.78 11.61
CA GLY A 5 7.41 -9.79 10.92
C GLY A 5 6.97 -10.12 9.50
N PHE A 6 7.46 -11.19 8.87
CA PHE A 6 7.16 -11.51 7.46
C PHE A 6 5.67 -11.82 7.20
N LYS A 7 4.99 -11.00 6.37
CA LYS A 7 3.67 -11.30 5.80
C LYS A 7 3.72 -11.22 4.27
N ALA A 8 4.16 -12.30 3.63
CA ALA A 8 3.93 -12.47 2.20
C ALA A 8 2.52 -13.03 1.97
N PHE A 9 1.79 -12.45 1.02
CA PHE A 9 0.54 -13.03 0.52
C PHE A 9 0.81 -13.52 -0.91
N LEU A 10 0.41 -14.75 -1.22
CA LEU A 10 0.30 -15.16 -2.61
C LEU A 10 -1.08 -14.70 -3.08
N ILE A 11 -1.16 -13.63 -3.87
CA ILE A 11 -2.39 -13.35 -4.61
C ILE A 11 -2.34 -14.22 -5.86
N GLU A 12 -3.19 -15.24 -5.91
CA GLU A 12 -3.53 -15.93 -7.14
C GLU A 12 -4.26 -14.91 -8.03
N SER A 13 -3.51 -14.18 -8.87
CA SER A 13 -4.13 -13.37 -9.92
C SER A 13 -4.90 -14.35 -10.80
N GLY A 14 -6.23 -14.23 -10.81
CA GLY A 14 -7.12 -15.13 -11.55
C GLY A 14 -6.61 -15.42 -12.97
N GLU A 15 -6.85 -16.65 -13.44
CA GLU A 15 -6.39 -17.25 -14.69
C GLU A 15 -5.88 -16.24 -15.76
N VAL A 16 -4.59 -15.90 -15.67
CA VAL A 16 -3.85 -15.35 -16.80
C VAL A 16 -2.73 -16.34 -17.09
N LYS A 17 -2.97 -17.21 -18.09
CA LYS A 17 -1.99 -18.14 -18.69
C LYS A 17 -1.25 -19.08 -17.71
N ASP A 18 -1.93 -19.64 -16.71
CA ASP A 18 -1.34 -20.65 -15.80
C ASP A 18 -0.05 -20.20 -15.05
N GLU A 19 0.28 -18.92 -15.02
CA GLU A 19 1.49 -18.41 -14.35
C GLU A 19 1.17 -17.84 -12.96
N LYS A 20 1.75 -18.44 -11.92
CA LYS A 20 1.63 -17.95 -10.53
C LYS A 20 2.46 -16.68 -10.36
N THR A 21 1.81 -15.55 -10.07
CA THR A 21 2.48 -14.30 -9.72
C THR A 21 2.54 -14.17 -8.20
N MET A 22 3.71 -13.86 -7.63
CA MET A 22 3.86 -13.61 -6.20
C MET A 22 3.83 -12.09 -5.95
N LEU A 23 2.70 -11.60 -5.40
CA LEU A 23 2.51 -10.21 -5.00
C LEU A 23 2.81 -10.04 -3.51
N MET A 24 4.00 -9.54 -3.17
CA MET A 24 4.42 -9.49 -1.77
C MET A 24 4.15 -8.13 -1.15
N PHE A 25 3.20 -8.06 -0.20
CA PHE A 25 3.02 -6.90 0.67
C PHE A 25 4.17 -6.82 1.67
N HIS A 26 4.73 -5.63 1.86
CA HIS A 26 5.81 -5.45 2.83
C HIS A 26 5.25 -5.61 4.24
N ALA A 27 5.96 -6.40 5.04
CA ALA A 27 5.94 -6.27 6.47
C ALA A 27 7.40 -6.17 6.91
N GLU A 28 7.66 -5.16 7.74
CA GLU A 28 8.97 -4.76 8.26
C GLU A 28 9.76 -5.98 8.73
N MET A 29 11.03 -6.11 8.31
CA MET A 29 11.94 -7.14 8.81
C MET A 29 12.96 -6.51 9.77
N GLN A 30 12.97 -6.98 11.02
CA GLN A 30 14.08 -6.72 11.95
C GLN A 30 15.06 -7.91 11.96
N PRO A 31 16.39 -7.67 12.06
CA PRO A 31 17.36 -8.73 12.41
C PRO A 31 17.04 -9.35 13.78
N ARG A 32 17.32 -10.65 13.96
CA ARG A 32 17.09 -11.37 15.23
C ARG A 32 18.31 -11.24 16.15
N GLU A 33 18.11 -10.99 17.45
CA GLU A 33 19.18 -11.16 18.46
C GLU A 33 19.39 -12.64 18.84
N LYS A 34 20.61 -12.95 19.30
CA LYS A 34 21.16 -14.30 19.60
C LYS A 34 20.19 -15.18 20.39
N GLU A 35 19.80 -16.32 19.82
CA GLU A 35 19.42 -17.50 20.58
C GLU A 35 20.65 -18.42 20.63
N GLU A 36 21.08 -18.79 21.83
CA GLU A 36 22.17 -19.73 22.06
C GLU A 36 21.90 -21.07 21.35
N PHE A 37 22.57 -21.28 20.23
CA PHE A 37 22.76 -22.59 19.61
C PHE A 37 24.26 -22.89 19.58
N SER A 38 24.61 -24.06 20.12
CA SER A 38 25.96 -24.51 20.44
C SER A 38 26.95 -24.53 19.26
N ASP A 39 28.13 -23.99 19.53
CA ASP A 39 29.48 -24.39 19.09
C ASP A 39 29.65 -24.77 17.62
N SER A 40 29.67 -23.74 16.77
CA SER A 40 30.50 -23.62 15.56
C SER A 40 30.32 -22.26 14.85
N ALA A 41 29.50 -21.36 15.40
CA ALA A 41 29.15 -20.04 14.85
C ALA A 41 29.88 -18.86 15.53
N ASP A 42 31.02 -19.12 16.19
CA ASP A 42 31.72 -18.11 17.02
C ASP A 42 32.63 -17.15 16.24
N THR A 43 32.82 -17.35 14.93
CA THR A 43 33.55 -16.37 14.09
C THR A 43 32.64 -15.36 13.41
N LEU A 44 31.35 -15.68 13.18
CA LEU A 44 30.38 -14.76 12.56
C LEU A 44 29.70 -13.80 13.56
N THR A 45 29.80 -14.08 14.86
CA THR A 45 29.04 -13.37 15.90
C THR A 45 29.83 -12.30 16.65
N ALA A 46 31.15 -12.24 16.49
CA ALA A 46 31.96 -11.09 16.91
C ALA A 46 31.91 -9.93 15.90
N GLU A 47 31.63 -10.23 14.61
CA GLU A 47 31.44 -9.24 13.55
C GLU A 47 30.04 -8.58 13.58
N ILE A 48 29.13 -9.12 14.40
CA ILE A 48 27.77 -8.61 14.60
C ILE A 48 27.74 -7.36 15.51
N ASP A 49 28.68 -7.22 16.45
CA ASP A 49 28.70 -6.05 17.34
C ASP A 49 29.14 -4.76 16.62
N ASP A 50 29.63 -4.87 15.38
CA ASP A 50 29.95 -3.77 14.46
C ASP A 50 28.79 -3.49 13.47
N PHE A 51 27.54 -3.77 13.87
CA PHE A 51 26.33 -3.46 13.10
C PHE A 51 26.24 -1.95 12.81
N ASP A 52 26.68 -1.59 11.61
CA ASP A 52 26.57 -0.25 11.07
C ASP A 52 25.12 0.03 10.63
N LEU A 53 24.42 0.79 11.47
CA LEU A 53 23.00 1.13 11.35
C LEU A 53 22.75 2.43 10.59
N GLY A 54 23.82 3.13 10.27
CA GLY A 54 23.86 3.97 9.10
C GLY A 54 24.68 3.26 8.04
N MET A 55 24.87 3.92 6.92
CA MET A 55 26.00 3.69 6.05
C MET A 55 25.79 2.71 4.90
N SER A 56 25.20 3.23 3.84
CA SER A 56 25.14 2.76 2.45
C SER A 56 26.42 2.14 1.83
N ALA A 57 27.56 2.14 2.53
CA ALA A 57 28.75 1.37 2.16
C ALA A 57 28.69 -0.10 2.63
N SER A 58 28.05 -0.41 3.77
CA SER A 58 27.99 -1.78 4.33
C SER A 58 26.89 -2.64 3.71
N PHE A 59 26.07 -2.09 2.79
CA PHE A 59 24.98 -2.85 2.17
C PHE A 59 25.49 -4.04 1.33
N ILE A 60 26.60 -3.85 0.60
CA ILE A 60 27.20 -4.91 -0.24
C ILE A 60 27.72 -6.05 0.64
N ASP A 61 28.23 -5.76 1.83
CA ASP A 61 28.79 -6.78 2.73
C ASP A 61 27.71 -7.52 3.55
N ARG A 62 26.52 -6.93 3.69
CA ARG A 62 25.38 -7.48 4.46
C ARG A 62 24.38 -8.29 3.65
N ALA A 63 24.34 -8.11 2.33
CA ALA A 63 23.35 -8.80 1.50
C ALA A 63 23.67 -10.31 1.38
N PRO A 64 22.67 -11.19 1.18
CA PRO A 64 22.92 -12.61 0.93
C PRO A 64 23.92 -12.79 -0.23
N THR A 65 24.84 -13.76 -0.15
CA THR A 65 25.90 -13.94 -1.15
C THR A 65 25.42 -13.91 -2.61
N PRO A 66 24.26 -14.49 -2.97
CA PRO A 66 23.71 -14.36 -4.32
C PRO A 66 23.45 -12.90 -4.72
N VAL A 67 22.94 -12.07 -3.81
CA VAL A 67 22.68 -10.64 -4.02
C VAL A 67 23.98 -9.85 -4.16
N VAL A 68 25.00 -10.13 -3.33
CA VAL A 68 26.34 -9.55 -3.49
C VAL A 68 26.88 -9.84 -4.88
N ARG A 69 26.76 -11.09 -5.34
CA ARG A 69 27.16 -11.48 -6.70
C ARG A 69 26.33 -10.81 -7.80
N LEU A 70 25.05 -10.48 -7.56
CA LEU A 70 24.26 -9.69 -8.51
C LEU A 70 24.87 -8.29 -8.63
N LEU A 71 25.19 -7.64 -7.51
CA LEU A 71 25.75 -6.29 -7.46
C LEU A 71 27.16 -6.21 -8.05
N SER A 72 28.04 -7.19 -7.77
CA SER A 72 29.41 -7.21 -8.28
C SER A 72 29.52 -7.51 -9.78
N ASN A 73 28.47 -8.07 -10.39
CA ASN A 73 28.43 -8.44 -11.81
C ASN A 73 27.54 -7.49 -12.64
N ASP A 74 27.13 -6.33 -12.10
CA ASP A 74 26.40 -5.31 -12.87
C ASP A 74 27.36 -4.69 -13.91
N PRO A 75 27.15 -4.90 -15.22
CA PRO A 75 28.10 -4.49 -16.26
C PRO A 75 28.04 -2.98 -16.58
N GLY A 76 27.15 -2.22 -15.95
CA GLY A 76 26.99 -0.78 -16.19
C GLY A 76 27.97 0.08 -15.40
N ASP A 77 28.60 1.06 -16.07
CA ASP A 77 29.32 2.15 -15.41
C ASP A 77 28.32 3.08 -14.71
N HIS A 78 27.98 2.72 -13.47
CA HIS A 78 27.00 3.40 -12.65
C HIS A 78 27.64 3.99 -11.39
N HIS A 79 28.95 4.25 -11.41
CA HIS A 79 29.69 4.76 -10.25
C HIS A 79 29.03 5.99 -9.62
N HIS A 80 28.55 6.93 -10.43
CA HIS A 80 27.82 8.12 -9.95
C HIS A 80 26.49 7.80 -9.26
N GLU A 81 25.78 6.73 -9.65
CA GLU A 81 24.53 6.34 -8.99
C GLU A 81 24.78 5.56 -7.71
N HIS A 82 25.83 4.73 -7.67
CA HIS A 82 26.31 4.14 -6.43
C HIS A 82 26.78 5.21 -5.45
N GLU A 83 27.45 6.26 -5.93
CA GLU A 83 27.83 7.43 -5.13
C GLU A 83 26.61 8.21 -4.62
N ASN A 84 25.56 8.34 -5.43
CA ASN A 84 24.28 8.90 -4.99
C ASN A 84 23.49 7.98 -4.05
N CYS A 85 23.78 6.67 -4.01
CA CYS A 85 23.29 5.78 -2.95
C CYS A 85 24.18 5.84 -1.71
N ARG A 86 25.43 6.28 -1.86
CA ARG A 86 26.40 6.55 -0.79
C ARG A 86 26.18 7.91 -0.11
N LEU A 87 24.96 8.45 -0.17
CA LEU A 87 24.62 9.67 0.58
C LEU A 87 25.07 9.52 2.03
N PRO A 88 25.55 10.62 2.65
CA PRO A 88 26.08 10.58 4.00
C PRO A 88 25.11 9.84 4.91
N HIS A 89 25.71 8.87 5.54
CA HIS A 89 25.15 7.71 6.22
C HIS A 89 24.25 8.01 7.40
N ASN A 90 24.12 9.29 7.69
CA ASN A 90 23.12 9.83 8.54
C ASN A 90 22.12 10.55 7.65
N HIS A 91 20.94 9.95 7.50
CA HIS A 91 19.75 10.76 7.47
C HIS A 91 19.67 11.69 8.73
N ALA A 92 20.64 11.81 9.65
CA ALA A 92 20.76 12.96 10.56
C ALA A 92 21.05 14.33 9.91
N GLY A 93 21.00 14.45 8.59
CA GLY A 93 20.61 15.72 7.97
C GLY A 93 19.11 16.03 8.14
N SER A 94 18.25 14.99 8.13
CA SER A 94 16.79 15.06 8.33
C SER A 94 16.36 14.83 9.78
N ILE A 95 17.17 14.12 10.57
CA ILE A 95 17.07 14.07 12.02
C ILE A 95 18.08 15.06 12.57
N ASN A 96 17.63 16.29 12.79
CA ASN A 96 18.44 17.30 13.47
C ASN A 96 19.03 16.67 14.76
N PRO A 97 20.36 16.65 14.97
CA PRO A 97 20.98 16.07 16.16
C PRO A 97 20.48 16.71 17.46
N SER A 98 19.88 17.91 17.38
CA SER A 98 19.18 18.54 18.50
C SER A 98 17.88 17.84 18.90
N VAL A 99 17.35 16.92 18.09
CA VAL A 99 16.09 16.18 18.28
C VAL A 99 16.38 14.74 18.73
N LEU A 100 17.39 14.08 18.16
CA LEU A 100 17.71 12.69 18.48
C LEU A 100 19.22 12.44 18.31
N SER A 101 19.85 11.79 19.29
CA SER A 101 21.24 11.34 19.17
C SER A 101 21.35 10.05 18.33
N ASP A 102 22.53 9.78 17.77
CA ASP A 102 22.78 8.53 17.03
C ASP A 102 22.52 7.28 17.87
N LYS A 103 22.86 7.32 19.17
CA LYS A 103 22.59 6.21 20.10
C LYS A 103 21.09 5.96 20.27
N GLN A 104 20.32 7.03 20.39
CA GLN A 104 18.86 6.96 20.45
C GLN A 104 18.25 6.45 19.15
N ALA A 105 18.74 6.90 17.99
CA ALA A 105 18.31 6.41 16.69
C ALA A 105 18.53 4.90 16.55
N LYS A 106 19.73 4.43 16.92
CA LYS A 106 20.07 3.01 16.94
C LYS A 106 19.16 2.24 17.91
N ALA A 107 18.97 2.75 19.13
CA ALA A 107 18.11 2.11 20.12
C ALA A 107 16.64 2.01 19.65
N LEU A 108 16.12 3.02 18.95
CA LEU A 108 14.76 3.01 18.37
C LEU A 108 14.61 1.97 17.25
N ALA A 109 15.63 1.81 16.41
CA ALA A 109 15.62 0.81 15.35
C ALA A 109 15.69 -0.62 15.91
N HIS A 110 16.46 -0.85 16.97
CA HIS A 110 16.70 -2.19 17.50
C HIS A 110 15.60 -2.74 18.41
N THR A 111 14.74 -1.87 18.96
CA THR A 111 13.74 -2.35 19.93
C THR A 111 12.71 -3.28 19.26
N PRO A 112 12.50 -4.50 19.80
CA PRO A 112 11.52 -5.45 19.27
C PRO A 112 10.07 -5.01 19.53
N ILE A 113 9.86 -4.08 20.47
CA ILE A 113 8.53 -3.53 20.78
C ILE A 113 8.01 -2.69 19.61
N LEU A 114 8.89 -2.01 18.88
CA LEU A 114 8.54 -1.11 17.78
C LEU A 114 8.62 -1.80 16.40
N ALA A 115 8.82 -3.12 16.37
CA ALA A 115 8.98 -3.90 15.15
C ALA A 115 7.75 -3.91 14.22
N GLY A 116 6.58 -3.53 14.73
CA GLY A 116 5.34 -3.45 13.97
C GLY A 116 5.04 -2.03 13.51
N ALA A 117 4.65 -1.87 12.24
CA ALA A 117 4.12 -0.64 11.65
C ALA A 117 2.89 -0.09 12.41
N GLU A 118 2.00 -1.00 12.79
CA GLU A 118 0.76 -0.72 13.50
C GLU A 118 0.99 -0.83 15.01
N PRO A 119 0.31 0.01 15.81
CA PRO A 119 0.26 -0.20 17.26
C PRO A 119 -0.25 -1.61 17.54
N THR A 120 0.59 -2.45 18.13
CA THR A 120 0.25 -3.79 18.62
C THR A 120 -0.30 -3.74 20.05
N PHE A 121 -0.19 -2.58 20.70
CA PHE A 121 -0.62 -2.30 22.07
C PHE A 121 -1.48 -1.03 22.14
N GLY A 122 -2.19 -0.84 23.26
CA GLY A 122 -2.98 0.37 23.53
C GLY A 122 -4.39 0.39 22.91
N LYS A 123 -5.06 1.54 23.03
CA LYS A 123 -6.49 1.72 22.66
C LYS A 123 -6.75 1.46 21.18
N ASN A 124 -5.88 1.95 20.30
CA ASN A 124 -6.05 1.82 18.85
C ASN A 124 -5.86 0.37 18.38
N ALA A 125 -4.87 -0.35 18.91
CA ALA A 125 -4.70 -1.78 18.66
C ALA A 125 -5.96 -2.59 19.00
N ARG A 126 -6.56 -2.33 20.17
CA ARG A 126 -7.78 -3.01 20.64
C ARG A 126 -9.01 -2.69 19.78
N LYS A 127 -9.11 -1.47 19.24
CA LYS A 127 -10.19 -1.07 18.33
C LYS A 127 -10.14 -1.85 17.01
N VAL A 128 -8.95 -2.08 16.48
CA VAL A 128 -8.77 -2.68 15.15
C VAL A 128 -8.67 -4.21 15.21
N ASN A 129 -8.07 -4.77 16.26
CA ASN A 129 -7.89 -6.20 16.41
C ASN A 129 -8.40 -6.70 17.79
N THR A 130 -9.68 -7.07 17.83
CA THR A 130 -10.36 -7.59 19.04
C THR A 130 -9.83 -8.94 19.52
N HIS A 131 -8.99 -9.63 18.73
CA HIS A 131 -8.42 -10.95 19.02
C HIS A 131 -6.91 -10.92 19.33
N HIS A 132 -6.27 -9.74 19.35
CA HIS A 132 -4.81 -9.58 19.51
C HIS A 132 -4.28 -9.95 20.93
N SER A 133 -5.13 -10.45 21.82
CA SER A 133 -4.78 -10.79 23.20
C SER A 133 -3.97 -12.09 23.38
N ARG A 134 -3.53 -12.74 22.30
CA ARG A 134 -3.04 -14.14 22.34
C ARG A 134 -1.53 -14.34 22.18
N SER A 135 -0.78 -13.35 21.70
CA SER A 135 0.67 -13.53 21.43
C SER A 135 1.61 -12.92 22.48
N TYR A 136 1.07 -12.26 23.50
CA TYR A 136 1.84 -11.69 24.62
C TYR A 136 1.01 -11.84 25.90
N SER A 137 1.61 -12.34 26.99
CA SER A 137 0.92 -12.47 28.27
C SER A 137 0.83 -11.10 28.94
N TYR A 138 -0.34 -10.48 28.86
CA TYR A 138 -0.62 -9.21 29.53
C TYR A 138 -0.45 -9.33 31.04
N THR A 139 0.31 -8.42 31.63
CA THR A 139 0.30 -8.16 33.08
C THR A 139 -0.71 -7.04 33.39
N GLU A 140 -1.18 -6.94 34.64
CA GLU A 140 -2.05 -5.82 35.06
C GLU A 140 -1.36 -4.45 34.91
N GLU A 141 -0.03 -4.40 34.93
CA GLU A 141 0.76 -3.16 34.76
C GLU A 141 0.76 -2.67 33.30
N ASP A 142 0.69 -3.56 32.31
CA ASP A 142 0.60 -3.21 30.88
C ASP A 142 -0.68 -2.41 30.54
N THR A 143 -1.70 -2.47 31.40
CA THR A 143 -2.92 -1.66 31.23
C THR A 143 -2.74 -0.19 31.59
N LYS A 144 -1.64 0.17 32.28
CA LYS A 144 -1.28 1.55 32.64
C LYS A 144 -0.43 2.24 31.58
N VAL A 145 0.25 1.47 30.71
CA VAL A 145 1.15 1.97 29.67
C VAL A 145 0.40 2.13 28.35
N ASN A 146 0.34 3.36 27.83
CA ASN A 146 -0.60 3.69 26.75
C ASN A 146 -0.04 3.53 25.32
N THR A 147 1.28 3.52 25.11
CA THR A 147 1.89 3.58 23.76
C THR A 147 3.08 2.64 23.60
N PRO A 148 3.36 2.14 22.37
CA PRO A 148 4.52 1.28 22.11
C PRO A 148 5.87 1.91 22.47
N LEU A 149 6.03 3.22 22.24
CA LEU A 149 7.27 3.91 22.62
C LEU A 149 7.48 3.92 24.13
N LEU A 150 6.43 4.14 24.91
CA LEU A 150 6.55 4.18 26.37
C LEU A 150 6.99 2.84 26.95
N LEU A 151 6.55 1.72 26.37
CA LEU A 151 7.05 0.39 26.72
C LEU A 151 8.54 0.25 26.37
N ALA A 152 8.95 0.68 25.18
CA ALA A 152 10.36 0.65 24.77
C ALA A 152 11.25 1.51 25.69
N GLN A 153 10.74 2.64 26.17
CA GLN A 153 11.42 3.52 27.14
C GLN A 153 11.62 2.89 28.52
N GLN A 154 10.74 1.96 28.91
CA GLN A 154 10.89 1.21 30.17
C GLN A 154 11.98 0.14 30.08
N GLU A 155 12.16 -0.46 28.90
CA GLU A 155 13.18 -1.49 28.67
C GLU A 155 14.57 -0.92 28.35
N ASN A 156 14.65 0.29 27.80
CA ASN A 156 15.91 0.89 27.37
C ASN A 156 16.05 2.35 27.83
N ALA A 157 17.00 2.59 28.74
CA ALA A 157 17.27 3.92 29.30
C ALA A 157 17.76 4.94 28.25
N GLU A 158 18.38 4.50 27.15
CA GLU A 158 18.77 5.40 26.05
C GLU A 158 17.53 6.05 25.41
N LEU A 159 16.36 5.38 25.46
CA LEU A 159 15.12 5.89 24.90
C LEU A 159 14.40 6.88 25.82
N ALA A 160 14.89 7.11 27.03
CA ALA A 160 14.28 8.02 27.99
C ALA A 160 14.17 9.45 27.41
N ASN A 161 13.01 10.09 27.65
CA ASN A 161 12.71 11.47 27.23
C ASN A 161 12.72 11.74 25.72
N ILE A 162 12.66 10.69 24.88
CA ILE A 162 12.42 10.85 23.45
C ILE A 162 11.01 11.40 23.21
N ASP A 163 10.91 12.40 22.34
CA ASP A 163 9.65 13.00 21.92
C ASP A 163 8.90 12.10 20.92
N PRO A 164 7.74 11.51 21.28
CA PRO A 164 6.93 10.69 20.37
C PRO A 164 6.23 11.50 19.28
N THR A 165 6.19 12.83 19.42
CA THR A 165 5.49 13.73 18.50
C THR A 165 6.37 14.22 17.37
N ALA A 166 7.69 14.08 17.48
CA ALA A 166 8.63 14.43 16.42
C ALA A 166 8.64 13.35 15.32
N TYR A 167 8.51 13.77 14.06
CA TYR A 167 8.53 12.84 12.92
C TYR A 167 9.86 12.09 12.80
N ALA A 168 10.97 12.78 13.12
CA ALA A 168 12.31 12.22 13.14
C ALA A 168 12.43 10.98 14.06
N THR A 169 11.75 10.97 15.20
CA THR A 169 11.69 9.82 16.11
C THR A 169 11.03 8.61 15.44
N PHE A 170 9.90 8.83 14.78
CA PHE A 170 9.20 7.77 14.05
C PHE A 170 10.00 7.25 12.85
N LEU A 171 10.66 8.15 12.13
CA LEU A 171 11.54 7.80 11.02
C LEU A 171 12.73 6.96 11.49
N ALA A 172 13.37 7.33 12.60
CA ALA A 172 14.50 6.60 13.18
C ALA A 172 14.14 5.18 13.65
N SER A 173 12.90 4.94 14.08
CA SER A 173 12.47 3.60 14.47
C SER A 173 12.24 2.67 13.27
N ARG A 174 12.29 3.18 12.04
CA ARG A 174 12.07 2.46 10.78
C ARG A 174 13.13 2.84 9.74
N PRO A 175 14.41 2.56 10.01
CA PRO A 175 15.51 2.88 9.09
C PRO A 175 15.33 2.22 7.71
N ASP A 176 15.99 2.78 6.71
CA ASP A 176 15.96 2.30 5.31
C ASP A 176 16.44 0.85 5.17
N ASN A 177 17.34 0.41 6.05
CA ASN A 177 17.85 -0.96 6.05
C ASN A 177 16.78 -2.02 6.31
N PHE A 178 15.65 -1.70 6.95
CA PHE A 178 14.53 -2.64 7.09
C PHE A 178 13.92 -2.98 5.74
N GLU A 179 13.80 -1.98 4.87
CA GLU A 179 13.27 -2.14 3.53
C GLU A 179 14.30 -2.84 2.63
N THR A 180 15.56 -2.39 2.63
CA THR A 180 16.59 -2.99 1.77
C THR A 180 16.94 -4.43 2.15
N THR A 181 16.95 -4.78 3.44
CA THR A 181 17.14 -6.17 3.91
C THR A 181 16.02 -7.07 3.43
N ALA A 182 14.76 -6.61 3.55
CA ALA A 182 13.61 -7.36 3.09
C ALA A 182 13.63 -7.59 1.57
N ILE A 183 14.00 -6.56 0.81
CA ILE A 183 14.12 -6.62 -0.65
C ILE A 183 15.27 -7.54 -1.08
N ALA A 184 16.43 -7.46 -0.41
CA ALA A 184 17.57 -8.34 -0.69
C ALA A 184 17.21 -9.81 -0.48
N GLU A 185 16.54 -10.13 0.63
CA GLU A 185 16.13 -11.50 0.93
C GLU A 185 15.13 -12.05 -0.11
N ILE A 186 14.14 -11.26 -0.53
CA ILE A 186 13.18 -11.74 -1.52
C ILE A 186 13.77 -11.83 -2.93
N ILE A 187 14.72 -10.96 -3.28
CA ILE A 187 15.50 -11.09 -4.52
C ILE A 187 16.36 -12.37 -4.47
N ASN A 188 16.98 -12.67 -3.33
CA ASN A 188 17.68 -13.94 -3.12
C ASN A 188 16.76 -15.14 -3.40
N CYS A 189 15.53 -15.13 -2.87
CA CYS A 189 14.53 -16.16 -3.20
C CYS A 189 14.20 -16.19 -4.71
N SER A 190 14.08 -15.03 -5.36
CA SER A 190 13.84 -14.94 -6.81
C SER A 190 14.98 -15.56 -7.64
N THR A 191 16.23 -15.54 -7.16
CA THR A 191 17.33 -16.26 -7.84
C THR A 191 17.16 -17.77 -7.84
N LEU A 192 16.46 -18.32 -6.83
CA LEU A 192 16.17 -19.76 -6.74
C LEU A 192 14.99 -20.16 -7.65
N LEU A 193 14.08 -19.24 -7.92
CA LEU A 193 12.90 -19.42 -8.78
C LEU A 193 12.83 -18.32 -9.85
N PRO A 194 13.77 -18.30 -10.82
CA PRO A 194 13.97 -17.17 -11.72
C PRO A 194 12.84 -16.96 -12.74
N THR A 195 11.87 -17.87 -12.80
CA THR A 195 10.70 -17.77 -13.68
C THR A 195 9.48 -17.15 -13.00
N VAL A 196 9.46 -17.04 -11.67
CA VAL A 196 8.31 -16.53 -10.92
C VAL A 196 8.39 -15.00 -10.88
N PRO A 197 7.39 -14.28 -11.45
CA PRO A 197 7.37 -12.83 -11.37
C PRO A 197 7.27 -12.33 -9.94
N LEU A 198 8.12 -11.36 -9.60
CA LEU A 198 8.16 -10.71 -8.30
C LEU A 198 7.83 -9.22 -8.47
N HIS A 199 6.90 -8.74 -7.65
CA HIS A 199 6.56 -7.33 -7.58
C HIS A 199 6.79 -6.79 -6.17
N ILE A 200 7.64 -5.77 -6.06
CA ILE A 200 7.90 -5.04 -4.81
C ILE A 200 6.92 -3.87 -4.72
N VAL A 201 6.00 -3.93 -3.75
CA VAL A 201 5.02 -2.85 -3.53
C VAL A 201 5.60 -1.69 -2.71
N HIS A 202 4.99 -0.51 -2.88
CA HIS A 202 5.23 0.75 -2.15
C HIS A 202 6.70 0.99 -1.74
N LEU A 203 7.62 0.90 -2.70
CA LEU A 203 9.04 1.20 -2.53
C LEU A 203 9.24 2.64 -2.08
N ALA A 204 9.78 2.83 -0.88
CA ALA A 204 9.97 4.14 -0.27
C ALA A 204 11.44 4.56 -0.26
N THR A 205 12.37 3.62 -0.11
CA THR A 205 13.80 3.93 -0.09
C THR A 205 14.44 3.85 -1.47
N HIS A 206 15.24 4.86 -1.81
CA HIS A 206 16.11 4.83 -2.98
C HIS A 206 17.28 3.85 -2.80
N GLU A 207 17.64 3.46 -1.57
CA GLU A 207 18.76 2.56 -1.30
C GLU A 207 18.55 1.15 -1.91
N ALA A 208 17.30 0.79 -2.19
CA ALA A 208 16.93 -0.46 -2.85
C ALA A 208 17.03 -0.38 -4.39
N VAL A 209 17.22 0.79 -4.99
CA VAL A 209 17.31 0.96 -6.45
C VAL A 209 18.46 0.15 -7.07
N PRO A 210 19.69 0.11 -6.51
CA PRO A 210 20.76 -0.73 -7.03
C PRO A 210 20.42 -2.23 -7.04
N LEU A 211 19.67 -2.72 -6.03
CA LEU A 211 19.23 -4.12 -5.96
C LEU A 211 18.28 -4.47 -7.11
N LEU A 212 17.27 -3.62 -7.30
CA LEU A 212 16.27 -3.82 -8.35
C LEU A 212 16.91 -3.78 -9.73
N ARG A 213 17.83 -2.84 -9.95
CA ARG A 213 18.60 -2.75 -11.20
C ARG A 213 19.43 -4.01 -11.43
N ALA A 214 20.22 -4.44 -10.45
CA ALA A 214 21.08 -5.61 -10.59
C ALA A 214 20.26 -6.90 -10.85
N ALA A 215 19.13 -7.06 -10.16
CA ALA A 215 18.19 -8.16 -10.42
C ALA A 215 17.66 -8.13 -11.86
N LYS A 216 17.26 -6.95 -12.33
CA LYS A 216 16.76 -6.75 -13.71
C LYS A 216 17.84 -6.98 -14.76
N ALA A 217 19.08 -6.51 -14.53
CA ALA A 217 20.22 -6.72 -15.43
C ALA A 217 20.55 -8.20 -15.60
N LYS A 218 20.24 -9.02 -14.60
CA LYS A 218 20.38 -10.49 -14.62
C LYS A 218 19.17 -11.22 -15.21
N GLY A 219 18.18 -10.48 -15.71
CA GLY A 219 16.99 -11.02 -16.36
C GLY A 219 15.94 -11.59 -15.39
N LEU A 220 16.06 -11.32 -14.09
CA LEU A 220 15.01 -11.73 -13.15
C LEU A 220 13.73 -10.92 -13.40
N PRO A 221 12.54 -11.53 -13.36
CA PRO A 221 11.26 -10.87 -13.60
C PRO A 221 10.81 -10.06 -12.37
N VAL A 222 11.66 -9.12 -11.94
CA VAL A 222 11.42 -8.23 -10.79
C VAL A 222 10.90 -6.89 -11.29
N THR A 223 9.81 -6.44 -10.69
CA THR A 223 9.24 -5.11 -10.90
C THR A 223 9.04 -4.43 -9.55
N ALA A 224 8.96 -3.10 -9.55
CA ALA A 224 8.69 -2.33 -8.35
C ALA A 224 7.72 -1.18 -8.65
N GLU A 225 6.91 -0.85 -7.65
CA GLU A 225 6.11 0.36 -7.62
C GLU A 225 6.55 1.27 -6.48
N THR A 226 6.38 2.58 -6.66
CA THR A 226 6.45 3.57 -5.58
C THR A 226 5.10 4.28 -5.44
N CYS A 227 4.96 5.17 -4.46
CA CYS A 227 3.69 5.82 -4.16
C CYS A 227 3.73 7.33 -4.39
N PHE A 228 2.57 7.94 -4.67
CA PHE A 228 2.45 9.39 -4.85
C PHE A 228 3.06 10.19 -3.70
N HIS A 229 2.91 9.71 -2.45
CA HIS A 229 3.43 10.39 -1.27
C HIS A 229 4.97 10.32 -1.15
N TYR A 230 5.62 9.24 -1.61
CA TYR A 230 7.09 9.18 -1.65
C TYR A 230 7.71 10.03 -2.75
N LEU A 231 6.91 10.48 -3.72
CA LEU A 231 7.32 11.38 -4.81
C LEU A 231 6.99 12.85 -4.56
N SER A 232 6.17 13.16 -3.55
CA SER A 232 5.66 14.52 -3.29
C SER A 232 5.96 15.05 -1.90
N LEU A 233 5.99 14.18 -0.89
CA LEU A 233 6.22 14.55 0.51
C LEU A 233 7.67 14.26 0.90
N CYS A 234 8.19 14.98 1.88
CA CYS A 234 9.51 14.73 2.45
C CYS A 234 9.53 14.97 3.96
N ALA A 235 10.34 14.18 4.66
CA ALA A 235 10.44 14.15 6.11
C ALA A 235 10.71 15.54 6.73
N GLU A 236 11.54 16.35 6.08
CA GLU A 236 11.96 17.68 6.55
C GLU A 236 10.79 18.68 6.64
N ARG A 237 9.68 18.40 5.96
CA ARG A 237 8.47 19.25 5.95
C ARG A 237 7.36 18.74 6.87
N ILE A 238 7.57 17.61 7.55
CA ILE A 238 6.58 17.03 8.46
C ILE A 238 6.88 17.54 9.87
N GLY A 239 6.06 18.48 10.34
CA GLY A 239 6.18 19.04 11.67
C GLY A 239 5.77 18.07 12.78
N SER A 240 6.14 18.40 14.02
CA SER A 240 5.67 17.66 15.19
C SER A 240 4.14 17.57 15.24
N CYS A 241 3.63 16.51 15.85
CA CYS A 241 2.20 16.21 15.98
C CYS A 241 1.44 15.98 14.66
N SER A 242 2.11 15.98 13.51
CA SER A 242 1.47 15.88 12.18
C SER A 242 1.19 14.43 11.77
N THR A 243 0.46 13.68 12.60
CA THR A 243 0.27 12.22 12.46
C THR A 243 -0.53 11.79 11.23
N HIS A 244 -1.22 12.71 10.57
CA HIS A 244 -1.86 12.49 9.26
C HIS A 244 -0.85 12.12 8.16
N PHE A 245 0.45 12.42 8.33
CA PHE A 245 1.54 11.96 7.47
C PHE A 245 2.09 10.57 7.80
N LYS A 246 1.65 9.93 8.90
CA LYS A 246 2.15 8.61 9.28
C LYS A 246 1.76 7.54 8.24
N CYS A 247 2.74 6.83 7.70
CA CYS A 247 2.61 5.63 6.88
C CYS A 247 3.84 4.72 7.07
N CYS A 248 3.74 3.48 6.60
CA CYS A 248 4.80 2.48 6.65
C CYS A 248 4.91 1.80 5.27
N PRO A 249 6.07 1.85 4.59
CA PRO A 249 7.29 2.55 4.99
C PRO A 249 7.10 4.07 5.25
N PRO A 250 7.97 4.70 6.07
CA PRO A 250 7.84 6.14 6.36
C PRO A 250 8.23 6.99 5.15
N ILE A 251 7.68 8.21 5.07
CA ILE A 251 8.12 9.24 4.12
C ILE A 251 9.57 9.61 4.45
N ARG A 252 10.45 9.45 3.46
CA ARG A 252 11.88 9.70 3.59
C ARG A 252 12.24 11.15 3.26
N THR A 253 13.54 11.42 3.18
CA THR A 253 14.12 12.75 2.92
C THR A 253 13.81 13.27 1.52
N ASP A 254 14.00 14.58 1.35
CA ASP A 254 13.88 15.26 0.05
C ASP A 254 14.83 14.68 -1.01
N ASP A 255 16.04 14.28 -0.61
CA ASP A 255 17.02 13.66 -1.51
C ASP A 255 16.61 12.25 -1.93
N ASN A 256 16.05 11.46 -1.00
CA ASN A 256 15.43 10.18 -1.33
C ASN A 256 14.32 10.37 -2.38
N ARG A 257 13.43 11.35 -2.18
CA ARG A 257 12.35 11.68 -3.13
C ARG A 257 12.90 11.97 -4.53
N LYS A 258 13.95 12.78 -4.65
CA LYS A 258 14.61 13.09 -5.94
C LYS A 258 15.19 11.84 -6.61
N LEU A 259 15.79 10.95 -5.83
CA LEU A 259 16.37 9.71 -6.34
C LEU A 259 15.31 8.70 -6.80
N LEU A 260 14.15 8.64 -6.15
CA LEU A 260 13.00 7.86 -6.65
C LEU A 260 12.49 8.38 -8.00
N TRP A 261 12.41 9.70 -8.19
CA TRP A 261 12.08 10.29 -9.50
C TRP A 261 13.08 9.89 -10.58
N LYS A 262 14.38 9.89 -10.25
CA LYS A 262 15.43 9.42 -11.16
C LYS A 262 15.27 7.93 -11.51
N ALA A 263 14.96 7.10 -10.51
CA ALA A 263 14.73 5.67 -10.71
C ALA A 263 13.51 5.37 -11.59
N LEU A 264 12.45 6.20 -11.55
CA LEU A 264 11.30 6.12 -12.47
C LEU A 264 11.68 6.45 -13.91
N ARG A 265 12.48 7.50 -14.14
CA ARG A 265 12.96 7.86 -15.49
C ARG A 265 13.88 6.80 -16.08
N ASN A 266 14.65 6.14 -15.24
CA ASN A 266 15.55 5.05 -15.63
C ASN A 266 14.84 3.67 -15.71
N ASP A 267 13.51 3.64 -15.60
CA ASP A 267 12.68 2.41 -15.66
C ASP A 267 13.12 1.32 -14.67
N VAL A 268 13.77 1.70 -13.55
CA VAL A 268 14.07 0.77 -12.44
C VAL A 268 12.81 0.54 -11.62
N ILE A 269 12.10 1.63 -11.31
CA ILE A 269 10.73 1.60 -10.80
C ILE A 269 9.82 1.76 -12.01
N THR A 270 8.80 0.92 -12.14
CA THR A 270 7.93 0.92 -13.32
C THR A 270 6.56 1.51 -13.06
N THR A 271 6.04 1.40 -11.85
CA THR A 271 4.65 1.75 -11.56
C THR A 271 4.57 2.78 -10.43
N VAL A 272 3.59 3.68 -10.47
CA VAL A 272 3.29 4.60 -9.37
C VAL A 272 1.83 4.45 -8.95
N VAL A 273 1.61 4.19 -7.66
CA VAL A 273 0.29 3.92 -7.09
C VAL A 273 -0.06 4.84 -5.92
N SER A 274 -1.28 4.71 -5.42
CA SER A 274 -1.77 5.51 -4.28
C SER A 274 -1.33 4.99 -2.92
N ASP A 275 -1.27 3.66 -2.78
CA ASP A 275 -1.34 2.96 -1.49
C ASP A 275 -2.41 3.60 -0.57
N HIS A 276 -3.61 3.79 -1.14
CA HIS A 276 -4.70 4.47 -0.45
C HIS A 276 -5.19 3.63 0.73
N SER A 277 -4.76 4.00 1.93
CA SER A 277 -5.06 3.31 3.19
C SER A 277 -5.70 4.28 4.19
N PRO A 278 -7.00 4.62 4.02
CA PRO A 278 -7.69 5.57 4.87
C PRO A 278 -8.06 4.95 6.23
N CYS A 279 -7.91 5.70 7.31
CA CYS A 279 -8.47 5.38 8.61
C CYS A 279 -9.36 6.53 9.12
N THR A 280 -10.13 6.29 10.17
CA THR A 280 -10.94 7.33 10.80
C THR A 280 -10.05 8.37 11.48
N PRO A 281 -10.44 9.66 11.54
CA PRO A 281 -9.59 10.71 12.12
C PRO A 281 -9.15 10.43 13.57
N ASP A 282 -9.98 9.75 14.36
CA ASP A 282 -9.64 9.37 15.74
C ASP A 282 -8.48 8.37 15.82
N LEU A 283 -8.30 7.49 14.82
CA LEU A 283 -7.19 6.55 14.75
C LEU A 283 -5.88 7.23 14.35
N LYS A 284 -5.93 8.41 13.72
CA LYS A 284 -4.71 9.22 13.48
C LYS A 284 -4.20 9.89 14.74
N GLY A 285 -4.98 10.00 15.81
CA GLY A 285 -4.49 10.54 17.09
C GLY A 285 -3.99 11.99 17.01
N MET A 286 -4.54 12.79 16.09
CA MET A 286 -4.10 14.17 15.81
C MET A 286 -4.10 15.09 17.04
N GLU A 287 -5.00 14.86 18.00
CA GLU A 287 -5.05 15.63 19.25
C GLU A 287 -3.82 15.41 20.14
N LYS A 288 -3.29 14.18 20.16
CA LYS A 288 -2.09 13.84 20.93
C LYS A 288 -0.81 14.07 20.12
N GLY A 289 -0.88 13.87 18.81
CA GLY A 289 0.27 14.01 17.92
C GLY A 289 1.32 12.89 18.03
N ASP A 290 1.05 11.82 18.77
CA ASP A 290 1.98 10.71 18.98
C ASP A 290 2.06 9.80 17.73
N PHE A 291 3.21 9.78 17.07
CA PHE A 291 3.44 8.96 15.88
C PHE A 291 3.50 7.45 16.17
N PHE A 292 3.74 7.00 17.41
CA PHE A 292 3.75 5.59 17.80
C PHE A 292 2.36 5.08 18.16
N GLU A 293 1.45 5.96 18.58
CA GLU A 293 0.04 5.62 18.83
C GLU A 293 -0.85 5.73 17.56
N ALA A 294 -0.49 6.61 16.63
CA ALA A 294 -1.28 6.87 15.42
C ALA A 294 -1.33 5.67 14.46
N TRP A 295 -2.41 5.53 13.70
CA TRP A 295 -2.53 4.53 12.63
C TRP A 295 -1.78 4.97 11.35
N GLY A 296 -1.06 4.04 10.72
CA GLY A 296 -0.33 4.29 9.47
C GLY A 296 -1.21 4.19 8.22
N GLY A 297 -1.01 5.08 7.25
CA GLY A 297 -1.69 5.05 5.94
C GLY A 297 -2.03 6.45 5.41
N ILE A 298 -1.92 6.64 4.09
CA ILE A 298 -2.20 7.93 3.43
C ILE A 298 -3.46 7.82 2.57
N SER A 299 -4.32 8.84 2.64
CA SER A 299 -5.48 8.95 1.76
C SER A 299 -5.17 9.79 0.52
N SER A 300 -4.93 9.14 -0.63
CA SER A 300 -4.53 9.83 -1.88
C SER A 300 -5.26 9.38 -3.16
N VAL A 301 -6.20 8.42 -3.12
CA VAL A 301 -6.88 7.94 -4.34
C VAL A 301 -7.58 9.09 -5.07
N GLY A 302 -7.45 9.16 -6.39
CA GLY A 302 -7.98 10.29 -7.18
C GLY A 302 -7.10 11.55 -7.19
N PHE A 303 -6.09 11.67 -6.33
CA PHE A 303 -5.10 12.76 -6.39
C PHE A 303 -3.83 12.41 -7.19
N GLY A 304 -3.68 11.16 -7.64
CA GLY A 304 -2.46 10.70 -8.32
C GLY A 304 -1.99 11.59 -9.47
N LEU A 305 -2.86 11.85 -10.45
CA LEU A 305 -2.51 12.69 -11.60
C LEU A 305 -2.19 14.15 -11.20
N PRO A 306 -3.03 14.86 -10.40
CA PRO A 306 -2.69 16.20 -9.90
C PRO A 306 -1.38 16.25 -9.09
N ILE A 307 -1.12 15.27 -8.22
CA ILE A 307 0.13 15.21 -7.43
C ILE A 307 1.34 15.08 -8.36
N LEU A 308 1.32 14.08 -9.25
CA LEU A 308 2.45 13.82 -10.14
C LEU A 308 2.67 14.95 -11.14
N TYR A 309 1.61 15.58 -11.61
CA TYR A 309 1.73 16.74 -12.50
C TYR A 309 2.30 17.95 -11.75
N THR A 310 1.79 18.26 -10.56
CA THR A 310 2.26 19.39 -9.74
C THR A 310 3.73 19.25 -9.36
N GLU A 311 4.15 18.09 -8.85
CA GLU A 311 5.53 17.86 -8.43
C GLU A 311 6.46 17.63 -9.62
N GLY A 312 5.98 16.93 -10.65
CA GLY A 312 6.74 16.66 -11.87
C GLY A 312 7.09 17.93 -12.66
N LEU A 313 6.28 18.99 -12.56
CA LEU A 313 6.60 20.31 -13.13
C LEU A 313 7.78 21.01 -12.46
N LYS A 314 8.15 20.62 -11.23
CA LYS A 314 9.28 21.20 -10.48
C LYS A 314 10.61 20.53 -10.83
N LEU A 315 10.58 19.44 -11.60
CA LEU A 315 11.78 18.73 -12.05
C LEU A 315 12.36 19.38 -13.31
N ASP A 316 13.64 19.09 -13.54
CA ASP A 316 14.34 19.48 -14.76
C ASP A 316 14.89 18.23 -15.50
N PRO A 317 14.46 17.95 -16.75
CA PRO A 317 13.32 18.58 -17.41
C PRO A 317 11.99 18.34 -16.65
N PRO A 318 10.90 19.05 -16.94
CA PRO A 318 9.59 18.73 -16.36
C PRO A 318 9.06 17.36 -16.83
N ILE A 319 8.24 16.72 -16.00
CA ILE A 319 7.56 15.46 -16.34
C ILE A 319 6.41 15.69 -17.32
N SER A 320 6.33 14.84 -18.34
CA SER A 320 5.24 14.82 -19.31
C SER A 320 4.04 14.00 -18.84
N LEU A 321 2.84 14.33 -19.35
CA LEU A 321 1.65 13.50 -19.13
C LEU A 321 1.79 12.08 -19.71
N ALA A 322 2.61 11.91 -20.75
CA ALA A 322 2.91 10.60 -21.33
C ALA A 322 3.71 9.71 -20.36
N GLU A 323 4.69 10.28 -19.64
CA GLU A 323 5.39 9.58 -18.56
C GLU A 323 4.44 9.22 -17.41
N ILE A 324 3.57 10.14 -16.99
CA ILE A 324 2.56 9.84 -15.96
C ILE A 324 1.61 8.72 -16.41
N ASN A 325 1.15 8.74 -17.66
CA ASN A 325 0.34 7.65 -18.23
C ASN A 325 1.10 6.32 -18.27
N LYS A 326 2.39 6.35 -18.62
CA LYS A 326 3.26 5.17 -18.61
C LYS A 326 3.28 4.53 -17.22
N TRP A 327 3.55 5.32 -16.18
CA TRP A 327 3.72 4.84 -14.80
C TRP A 327 2.42 4.46 -14.09
N CYS A 328 1.32 5.18 -14.34
CA CYS A 328 0.07 4.97 -13.60
C CYS A 328 -0.98 4.16 -14.34
N SER A 329 -0.80 3.90 -15.65
CA SER A 329 -1.82 3.25 -16.47
C SER A 329 -1.25 2.13 -17.33
N TRP A 330 -0.34 2.44 -18.26
CA TRP A 330 0.19 1.44 -19.18
C TRP A 330 0.95 0.31 -18.47
N ASN A 331 1.88 0.66 -17.57
CA ASN A 331 2.68 -0.34 -16.87
C ASN A 331 1.82 -1.21 -15.94
N THR A 332 0.85 -0.62 -15.24
CA THR A 332 -0.13 -1.37 -14.44
C THR A 332 -0.97 -2.30 -15.31
N ALA A 333 -1.50 -1.81 -16.44
CA ALA A 333 -2.26 -2.63 -17.38
C ALA A 333 -1.44 -3.81 -17.90
N LYS A 334 -0.16 -3.60 -18.20
CA LYS A 334 0.75 -4.67 -18.59
C LYS A 334 0.97 -5.68 -17.46
N GLN A 335 1.21 -5.20 -16.25
CA GLN A 335 1.45 -6.01 -15.06
C GLN A 335 0.26 -6.92 -14.74
N VAL A 336 -0.97 -6.44 -14.89
CA VAL A 336 -2.19 -7.23 -14.60
C VAL A 336 -2.79 -7.93 -15.83
N GLY A 337 -2.06 -7.99 -16.96
CA GLY A 337 -2.50 -8.71 -18.17
C GLY A 337 -3.57 -8.00 -19.01
N LEU A 338 -3.87 -6.73 -18.74
CA LEU A 338 -4.89 -5.92 -19.42
C LEU A 338 -4.32 -4.97 -20.49
N SER A 339 -3.03 -5.05 -20.84
CA SER A 339 -2.41 -4.16 -21.84
C SER A 339 -2.99 -4.30 -23.25
N HIS A 340 -3.81 -5.31 -23.51
CA HIS A 340 -4.53 -5.50 -24.78
C HIS A 340 -5.76 -4.59 -24.91
N CYS A 341 -6.28 -4.02 -23.82
CA CYS A 341 -7.49 -3.19 -23.82
C CYS A 341 -7.43 -1.97 -22.88
N LYS A 342 -6.39 -1.83 -22.02
CA LYS A 342 -6.23 -0.73 -21.04
C LYS A 342 -4.90 0.00 -21.19
N GLY A 343 -4.82 1.21 -20.65
CA GLY A 343 -3.58 1.96 -20.46
C GLY A 343 -3.06 2.76 -21.66
N THR A 344 -3.85 2.84 -22.73
CA THR A 344 -3.48 3.55 -23.97
C THR A 344 -4.72 4.06 -24.69
N ILE A 345 -4.59 5.22 -25.33
CA ILE A 345 -5.62 5.78 -26.20
C ILE A 345 -5.36 5.28 -27.63
N ARG A 346 -6.11 4.25 -28.04
CA ARG A 346 -6.00 3.62 -29.36
C ARG A 346 -7.32 2.96 -29.77
N VAL A 347 -7.57 2.88 -31.07
CA VAL A 347 -8.71 2.12 -31.60
C VAL A 347 -8.66 0.67 -31.08
N GLY A 348 -9.80 0.18 -30.57
CA GLY A 348 -9.95 -1.15 -29.98
C GLY A 348 -9.67 -1.23 -28.47
N TYR A 349 -9.23 -0.14 -27.83
CA TYR A 349 -9.05 -0.07 -26.38
C TYR A 349 -10.32 0.43 -25.70
N ASP A 350 -10.49 0.08 -24.42
CA ASP A 350 -11.61 0.58 -23.62
C ASP A 350 -11.51 2.11 -23.51
N ALA A 351 -12.64 2.78 -23.70
CA ALA A 351 -12.76 4.23 -23.57
C ALA A 351 -12.77 4.68 -22.10
N ASP A 352 -11.71 4.33 -21.37
CA ASP A 352 -11.40 4.79 -20.03
C ASP A 352 -10.51 6.03 -20.16
N LEU A 353 -11.13 7.20 -20.18
CA LEU A 353 -10.51 8.46 -20.54
C LEU A 353 -10.72 9.50 -19.44
N LEU A 354 -9.90 10.53 -19.44
CA LEU A 354 -10.07 11.69 -18.58
C LEU A 354 -9.88 12.97 -19.38
N ILE A 355 -10.58 14.03 -18.98
CA ILE A 355 -10.34 15.39 -19.44
C ILE A 355 -9.60 16.11 -18.33
N PHE A 356 -8.39 16.59 -18.62
CA PHE A 356 -7.50 17.22 -17.65
C PHE A 356 -7.18 18.64 -18.08
N ASP A 357 -7.46 19.59 -17.20
CA ASP A 357 -7.05 20.99 -17.35
C ASP A 357 -5.71 21.18 -16.67
N THR A 358 -4.65 21.47 -17.43
CA THR A 358 -3.27 21.66 -16.95
C THR A 358 -3.01 23.02 -16.31
N ASP A 359 -3.89 24.00 -16.53
CA ASP A 359 -3.71 25.38 -16.07
C ASP A 359 -4.53 25.68 -14.82
N ALA A 360 -5.52 24.84 -14.50
CA ALA A 360 -6.23 24.89 -13.24
C ALA A 360 -5.27 24.86 -12.04
N LYS A 361 -5.52 25.73 -11.06
CA LYS A 361 -4.88 25.73 -9.75
C LYS A 361 -5.94 25.68 -8.66
N TYR A 362 -5.70 24.90 -7.61
CA TYR A 362 -6.60 24.84 -6.47
C TYR A 362 -5.86 24.38 -5.22
N VAL A 363 -6.33 24.82 -4.06
CA VAL A 363 -5.87 24.29 -2.77
C VAL A 363 -6.70 23.07 -2.43
N VAL A 364 -6.05 21.99 -2.03
CA VAL A 364 -6.73 20.78 -1.56
C VAL A 364 -7.35 21.08 -0.21
N GLU A 365 -8.64 20.79 -0.07
CA GLU A 365 -9.35 20.93 1.20
C GLU A 365 -10.02 19.61 1.59
N ASN A 366 -9.80 19.18 2.83
CA ASN A 366 -10.35 17.94 3.39
C ASN A 366 -11.86 17.81 3.15
N LYS A 367 -12.60 18.91 3.30
CA LYS A 367 -14.06 18.97 3.10
C LYS A 367 -14.50 18.72 1.66
N GLU A 368 -13.66 19.04 0.68
CA GLU A 368 -13.96 18.90 -0.76
C GLU A 368 -13.53 17.53 -1.31
N THR A 369 -12.77 16.75 -0.54
CA THR A 369 -12.37 15.40 -0.96
C THR A 369 -13.57 14.48 -1.07
N TYR A 370 -13.50 13.49 -1.96
CA TYR A 370 -14.53 12.45 -2.08
C TYR A 370 -14.32 11.26 -1.13
N PHE A 371 -13.34 11.33 -0.24
CA PHE A 371 -13.05 10.28 0.73
C PHE A 371 -14.19 10.14 1.74
N LYS A 372 -14.41 8.90 2.20
CA LYS A 372 -15.34 8.60 3.30
C LYS A 372 -14.86 9.28 4.59
N ASN A 373 -13.58 9.14 4.90
CA ASN A 373 -12.92 9.83 6.01
C ASN A 373 -12.31 11.11 5.44
N LYS A 374 -12.76 12.29 5.91
CA LYS A 374 -12.30 13.61 5.42
C LYS A 374 -10.94 13.98 6.00
N LEU A 375 -9.92 13.21 5.63
CA LEU A 375 -8.56 13.40 6.11
C LEU A 375 -7.56 12.97 5.03
N THR A 376 -6.66 13.87 4.65
CA THR A 376 -5.56 13.61 3.72
C THR A 376 -4.29 14.33 4.14
N ALA A 377 -3.14 13.80 3.74
CA ALA A 377 -1.83 14.42 3.93
C ALA A 377 -1.61 15.65 3.04
N TYR A 378 -2.50 15.89 2.08
CA TYR A 378 -2.39 16.96 1.09
C TYR A 378 -3.26 18.17 1.43
N ASP A 379 -3.95 18.19 2.57
CA ASP A 379 -4.81 19.31 2.97
C ASP A 379 -3.99 20.61 3.07
N GLY A 380 -4.50 21.69 2.48
CA GLY A 380 -3.81 22.98 2.39
C GLY A 380 -2.72 23.09 1.31
N MET A 381 -2.42 22.01 0.56
CA MET A 381 -1.44 22.08 -0.53
C MET A 381 -2.07 22.62 -1.81
N GLU A 382 -1.35 23.49 -2.53
CA GLU A 382 -1.74 23.95 -3.86
C GLU A 382 -1.36 22.90 -4.92
N PHE A 383 -2.34 22.44 -5.68
CA PHE A 383 -2.13 21.61 -6.86
C PHE A 383 -2.31 22.44 -8.13
N ARG A 384 -1.48 22.11 -9.11
CA ARG A 384 -1.66 22.50 -10.51
C ARG A 384 -2.17 21.29 -11.29
N GLY A 385 -3.10 21.55 -12.19
CA GLY A 385 -3.76 20.54 -13.00
C GLY A 385 -4.95 19.89 -12.28
N ARG A 386 -6.10 19.81 -12.95
CA ARG A 386 -7.34 19.26 -12.37
C ARG A 386 -8.08 18.37 -13.37
N VAL A 387 -8.57 17.22 -12.88
CA VAL A 387 -9.46 16.36 -13.65
C VAL A 387 -10.84 17.01 -13.73
N LEU A 388 -11.28 17.34 -14.94
CA LEU A 388 -12.58 17.93 -15.21
C LEU A 388 -13.65 16.85 -15.44
N GLU A 389 -13.28 15.74 -16.08
CA GLU A 389 -14.21 14.67 -16.40
C GLU A 389 -13.49 13.32 -16.42
N THR A 390 -14.17 12.27 -15.96
CA THR A 390 -13.70 10.88 -16.06
C THR A 390 -14.76 10.06 -16.79
N LEU A 391 -14.31 9.35 -17.81
CA LEU A 391 -15.11 8.41 -18.59
C LEU A 391 -14.64 6.99 -18.31
N VAL A 392 -15.58 6.07 -18.12
CA VAL A 392 -15.30 4.64 -18.00
C VAL A 392 -16.12 3.92 -19.06
N ARG A 393 -15.45 3.17 -19.95
CA ARG A 393 -16.05 2.54 -21.14
C ARG A 393 -16.92 3.51 -21.94
N GLY A 394 -16.44 4.73 -22.13
CA GLY A 394 -17.10 5.78 -22.91
C GLY A 394 -18.24 6.50 -22.20
N ASN A 395 -18.53 6.15 -20.94
CA ASN A 395 -19.59 6.79 -20.15
C ASN A 395 -18.98 7.73 -19.11
N THR A 396 -19.43 8.98 -19.07
CA THR A 396 -19.07 9.93 -18.01
C THR A 396 -19.51 9.38 -16.64
N VAL A 397 -18.54 9.10 -15.76
CA VAL A 397 -18.78 8.67 -14.37
C VAL A 397 -18.57 9.78 -13.36
N PHE A 398 -17.81 10.80 -13.73
CA PHE A 398 -17.51 11.97 -12.92
C PHE A 398 -17.39 13.19 -13.83
N ALA A 399 -17.96 14.32 -13.42
CA ALA A 399 -17.70 15.61 -14.03
C ALA A 399 -17.65 16.71 -12.97
N MET A 400 -16.68 17.61 -13.07
CA MET A 400 -16.52 18.72 -12.15
C MET A 400 -17.78 19.60 -12.15
N GLY A 401 -18.24 20.00 -10.97
CA GLY A 401 -19.51 20.71 -10.77
C GLY A 401 -20.77 19.83 -10.77
N ARG A 402 -20.74 18.64 -11.40
CA ARG A 402 -21.84 17.65 -11.36
C ARG A 402 -21.61 16.51 -10.36
N GLY A 403 -20.36 16.23 -10.00
CA GLY A 403 -19.97 15.13 -9.12
C GLY A 403 -20.02 13.77 -9.81
N PHE A 404 -20.12 12.70 -9.01
CA PHE A 404 -20.26 11.34 -9.53
C PHE A 404 -21.68 11.09 -10.05
N SER A 405 -21.78 10.53 -11.26
CA SER A 405 -23.04 9.93 -11.68
C SER A 405 -23.23 8.63 -10.89
N GLY A 406 -24.33 8.49 -10.15
CA GLY A 406 -24.74 7.19 -9.60
C GLY A 406 -24.88 6.14 -10.73
N PRO A 407 -25.05 4.85 -10.41
CA PRO A 407 -25.19 3.78 -11.42
C PRO A 407 -26.46 3.96 -12.26
N LYS A 408 -26.42 4.90 -13.21
CA LYS A 408 -27.44 5.20 -14.21
C LYS A 408 -27.06 4.46 -15.49
N GLY A 409 -27.20 3.14 -15.44
CA GLY A 409 -27.02 2.28 -16.61
C GLY A 409 -28.01 1.12 -16.67
N SER A 410 -28.46 0.60 -15.52
CA SER A 410 -29.34 -0.58 -15.48
C SER A 410 -30.79 -0.26 -15.09
N LEU A 411 -31.02 0.69 -14.18
CA LEU A 411 -32.37 1.01 -13.69
C LEU A 411 -33.24 1.79 -14.70
N GLY A 412 -32.64 2.66 -15.50
CA GLY A 412 -33.38 3.48 -16.48
C GLY A 412 -33.96 2.67 -17.63
N VAL A 413 -33.25 1.64 -18.09
CA VAL A 413 -33.73 0.73 -19.15
C VAL A 413 -34.80 -0.23 -18.62
N GLY A 414 -34.73 -0.61 -17.33
CA GLY A 414 -35.80 -1.36 -16.66
C GLY A 414 -37.08 -0.53 -16.49
N LEU A 415 -36.96 0.76 -16.16
CA LEU A 415 -38.08 1.67 -15.91
C LEU A 415 -38.85 2.09 -17.17
N LEU A 416 -38.26 1.97 -18.36
CA LEU A 416 -38.90 2.31 -19.63
C LEU A 416 -39.72 1.16 -20.26
N ASN A 417 -39.72 -0.04 -19.67
CA ASN A 417 -40.53 -1.19 -20.13
C ASN A 417 -41.86 -1.38 -19.36
N PHE A 418 -42.25 -0.46 -18.47
CA PHE A 418 -43.45 -0.62 -17.61
C PHE A 418 -44.80 -0.24 -18.26
N GLY A 419 -44.87 -0.21 -19.59
CA GLY A 419 -46.09 0.19 -20.30
C GLY A 419 -47.10 -0.93 -20.55
N ASP A 420 -46.62 -2.19 -20.69
CA ASP A 420 -47.46 -3.31 -21.11
C ASP A 420 -47.77 -4.32 -19.98
N TYR A 421 -48.80 -5.13 -20.21
CA TYR A 421 -49.26 -6.14 -19.25
C TYR A 421 -48.16 -7.19 -18.95
N VAL A 422 -47.34 -7.50 -19.95
CA VAL A 422 -46.20 -8.43 -19.82
C VAL A 422 -45.13 -7.86 -18.88
N GLY A 423 -44.75 -6.61 -19.04
CA GLY A 423 -43.77 -5.92 -18.19
C GLY A 423 -44.20 -5.85 -16.72
N ARG A 424 -45.50 -5.66 -16.45
CA ARG A 424 -46.04 -5.70 -15.08
C ARG A 424 -45.91 -7.08 -14.43
N ILE A 425 -46.20 -8.16 -15.17
CA ILE A 425 -46.07 -9.53 -14.67
C ILE A 425 -44.60 -9.85 -14.40
N SER A 426 -43.71 -9.53 -15.34
CA SER A 426 -42.28 -9.80 -15.19
C SER A 426 -41.68 -9.04 -14.01
N ALA A 427 -42.04 -7.77 -13.82
CA ALA A 427 -41.58 -6.98 -12.68
C ALA A 427 -42.07 -7.56 -11.34
N GLY A 428 -43.32 -8.02 -11.27
CA GLY A 428 -43.83 -8.72 -10.09
C GLY A 428 -43.02 -9.98 -9.76
N LEU A 429 -42.70 -10.78 -10.79
CA LEU A 429 -41.93 -12.01 -10.64
C LEU A 429 -40.48 -11.75 -10.19
N PHE A 430 -39.78 -10.79 -10.81
CA PHE A 430 -38.40 -10.43 -10.41
C PHE A 430 -38.35 -9.82 -9.01
N THR A 431 -39.33 -8.98 -8.66
CA THR A 431 -39.42 -8.40 -7.30
C THR A 431 -39.63 -9.49 -6.26
N PHE A 432 -40.50 -10.47 -6.54
CA PHE A 432 -40.75 -11.60 -5.65
C PHE A 432 -39.49 -12.46 -5.43
N ILE A 433 -38.75 -12.79 -6.50
CA ILE A 433 -37.49 -13.56 -6.42
C ILE A 433 -36.44 -12.78 -5.62
N ALA A 434 -36.30 -11.47 -5.87
CA ALA A 434 -35.37 -10.62 -5.14
C ALA A 434 -35.69 -10.58 -3.64
N MET A 435 -36.96 -10.42 -3.26
CA MET A 435 -37.41 -10.43 -1.87
C MET A 435 -37.15 -11.77 -1.19
N LEU A 436 -37.45 -12.90 -1.86
CA LEU A 436 -37.15 -14.24 -1.32
C LEU A 436 -35.65 -14.45 -1.10
N THR A 437 -34.82 -13.95 -2.01
CA THR A 437 -33.36 -14.07 -1.92
C THR A 437 -32.80 -13.22 -0.78
N MET A 438 -33.33 -12.00 -0.60
CA MET A 438 -32.98 -11.16 0.55
C MET A 438 -33.37 -11.82 1.89
N VAL A 439 -34.57 -12.39 1.99
CA VAL A 439 -35.01 -13.10 3.20
C VAL A 439 -34.12 -14.31 3.47
N TYR A 440 -33.82 -15.11 2.44
CA TYR A 440 -32.92 -16.26 2.56
C TYR A 440 -31.52 -15.83 3.04
N ALA A 441 -30.94 -14.79 2.42
CA ALA A 441 -29.63 -14.27 2.83
C ALA A 441 -29.64 -13.77 4.28
N LEU A 442 -30.71 -13.08 4.70
CA LEU A 442 -30.85 -12.56 6.06
C LEU A 442 -30.98 -13.69 7.10
N VAL A 443 -31.79 -14.72 6.81
CA VAL A 443 -31.95 -15.90 7.68
C VAL A 443 -30.62 -16.66 7.79
N THR A 444 -29.95 -16.90 6.66
CA THR A 444 -28.65 -17.58 6.64
C THR A 444 -27.58 -16.78 7.38
N TYR A 445 -27.58 -15.44 7.25
CA TYR A 445 -26.70 -14.57 8.03
C TYR A 445 -26.95 -14.69 9.54
N HIS A 446 -28.21 -14.59 9.99
CA HIS A 446 -28.54 -14.70 11.41
C HIS A 446 -28.23 -16.08 11.99
N TRP A 447 -28.51 -17.15 11.23
CA TRP A 447 -28.18 -18.51 11.62
C TRP A 447 -26.65 -18.69 11.77
N ARG A 448 -25.86 -18.23 10.80
CA ARG A 448 -24.39 -18.25 10.85
C ARG A 448 -23.85 -17.45 12.02
N ALA A 449 -24.35 -16.24 12.24
CA ALA A 449 -23.97 -15.40 13.37
C ALA A 449 -24.25 -16.08 14.72
N LYS A 450 -25.37 -16.82 14.84
CA LYS A 450 -25.71 -17.60 16.03
C LYS A 450 -24.82 -18.84 16.19
N ALA A 451 -24.53 -19.56 15.10
CA ALA A 451 -23.66 -20.74 15.12
C ALA A 451 -22.23 -20.40 15.56
N ILE A 452 -21.68 -19.27 15.10
CA ILE A 452 -20.37 -18.76 15.52
C ILE A 452 -20.36 -18.45 17.02
N ARG A 453 -21.41 -17.78 17.54
CA ARG A 453 -21.52 -17.47 18.98
C ARG A 453 -21.58 -18.72 19.86
N LEU A 454 -22.12 -19.83 19.34
CA LEU A 454 -22.31 -21.09 20.07
C LEU A 454 -21.22 -22.14 19.80
N ARG A 455 -20.14 -21.78 19.07
CA ARG A 455 -19.03 -22.69 18.68
C ARG A 455 -19.49 -23.96 17.95
N GLY A 456 -20.55 -23.87 17.15
CA GLY A 456 -21.00 -25.00 16.33
C GLY A 456 -20.12 -25.21 15.10
N SER A 457 -19.96 -26.46 14.66
CA SER A 457 -19.32 -26.82 13.38
C SER A 457 -20.36 -26.81 12.26
N GLY A 458 -20.23 -25.91 11.28
CA GLY A 458 -21.08 -25.87 10.09
C GLY A 458 -20.31 -25.41 8.85
N PRO A 459 -20.73 -25.80 7.63
CA PRO A 459 -20.08 -25.39 6.40
C PRO A 459 -20.19 -23.87 6.18
N TYR A 460 -19.05 -23.22 5.93
CA TYR A 460 -18.93 -21.78 5.75
C TYR A 460 -19.42 -21.28 4.38
N ASP A 461 -19.51 -22.19 3.41
CA ASP A 461 -19.87 -21.90 2.03
C ASP A 461 -21.38 -22.11 1.79
N ASP A 462 -22.01 -21.18 1.08
CA ASP A 462 -23.40 -21.32 0.64
C ASP A 462 -23.44 -21.95 -0.76
N ARG A 463 -23.44 -23.28 -0.81
CA ARG A 463 -23.46 -24.02 -2.07
C ARG A 463 -24.82 -24.00 -2.78
N PHE A 464 -25.89 -23.62 -2.07
CA PHE A 464 -27.25 -23.78 -2.56
C PHE A 464 -27.89 -22.44 -2.96
N GLY A 465 -27.65 -21.37 -2.20
CA GLY A 465 -28.23 -20.05 -2.46
C GLY A 465 -27.95 -19.51 -3.87
N PRO A 466 -26.68 -19.43 -4.31
CA PRO A 466 -26.33 -18.95 -5.65
C PRO A 466 -26.92 -19.83 -6.75
N THR A 467 -26.89 -21.15 -6.58
CA THR A 467 -27.43 -22.12 -7.56
C THR A 467 -28.93 -21.96 -7.72
N MET A 468 -29.68 -21.85 -6.62
CA MET A 468 -31.12 -21.66 -6.65
C MET A 468 -31.52 -20.29 -7.20
N LEU A 469 -30.77 -19.23 -6.88
CA LEU A 469 -30.97 -17.91 -7.46
C LEU A 469 -30.83 -17.94 -8.99
N CYS A 470 -29.79 -18.58 -9.52
CA CYS A 470 -29.60 -18.75 -10.96
C CYS A 470 -30.77 -19.50 -11.60
N ILE A 471 -31.25 -20.58 -10.97
CA ILE A 471 -32.42 -21.34 -11.47
C ILE A 471 -33.67 -20.44 -11.50
N PHE A 472 -33.97 -19.72 -10.42
CA PHE A 472 -35.15 -18.85 -10.36
C PHE A 472 -35.09 -17.69 -11.36
N LEU A 473 -33.92 -17.07 -11.52
CA LEU A 473 -33.72 -16.02 -12.52
C LEU A 473 -33.88 -16.57 -13.95
N LEU A 474 -33.34 -17.76 -14.23
CA LEU A 474 -33.52 -18.41 -15.54
C LEU A 474 -34.99 -18.69 -15.82
N VAL A 475 -35.74 -19.23 -14.85
CA VAL A 475 -37.19 -19.44 -14.99
C VAL A 475 -37.91 -18.12 -15.23
N ALA A 476 -37.57 -17.05 -14.51
CA ALA A 476 -38.18 -15.74 -14.71
C ALA A 476 -37.91 -15.15 -16.11
N VAL A 477 -36.70 -15.35 -16.63
CA VAL A 477 -36.34 -14.95 -18.01
C VAL A 477 -37.12 -15.77 -19.04
N VAL A 478 -37.22 -17.09 -18.87
CA VAL A 478 -37.97 -17.97 -19.78
C VAL A 478 -39.46 -17.62 -19.78
N VAL A 479 -40.05 -17.38 -18.61
CA VAL A 479 -41.46 -16.97 -18.48
C VAL A 479 -41.69 -15.63 -19.18
N ASN A 480 -40.82 -14.63 -18.94
CA ASN A 480 -40.89 -13.35 -19.64
C ASN A 480 -40.80 -13.53 -21.17
N PHE A 481 -39.87 -14.36 -21.65
CA PHE A 481 -39.71 -14.64 -23.08
C PHE A 481 -40.95 -15.30 -23.70
N ILE A 482 -41.53 -16.29 -23.04
CA ILE A 482 -42.76 -16.96 -23.50
C ILE A 482 -43.94 -15.98 -23.54
N LEU A 483 -44.11 -15.18 -22.48
CA LEU A 483 -45.18 -14.19 -22.41
C LEU A 483 -45.04 -13.13 -23.51
N ARG A 484 -43.80 -12.75 -23.87
CA ARG A 484 -43.53 -11.75 -24.90
C ARG A 484 -43.62 -12.27 -26.33
N ILE A 485 -43.48 -13.58 -26.54
CA ILE A 485 -43.78 -14.22 -27.86
C ILE A 485 -45.28 -14.40 -28.05
N ARG A 486 -46.05 -14.55 -26.97
CA ARG A 486 -47.50 -14.80 -27.01
C ARG A 486 -48.36 -13.54 -26.96
N ALA A 487 -47.82 -12.43 -26.46
CA ALA A 487 -48.44 -11.10 -26.48
C ALA A 487 -48.13 -10.40 -27.82
#